data_AF-A0A940PXF8-F1
#
_entry.id   AF-A0A940PXF8-F1
#
_cell.length_a   1.000
_cell.length_b   1.000
_cell.length_c   1.000
_cell.angle_alpha   90.00
_cell.angle_beta   90.00
_cell.angle_gamma   90.00
#
_symmetry.space_group_name_H-M   'P 1'
#
loop_
_entity.id
_entity.type
_entity.pdbx_description
1 polymer ?
#
loop_
_entity_poly.entity_id
_entity_poly.type
_entity_poly.pdbx_seq_one_letter_code
_entity_poly.pdbx_strand_id
1 'polypeptide(L)'
;MIKYILTPLLLVLCTVVCGQGITHYQYWFDGDVDSRVTTATSGNVDVQVDVTALPDGVHTIHYRAVDDQGRWTAPECYYFIKHKPLKQTQRTPATLTKYEYWFDNDIANRIVTENTNGIVDIQSDITTLTDGVHTINYRMADSYGSWTPPESYYFIKHKPLNQAQRTPATLTKYEYWFDNDIANRIVTENTSGIVDIQTDITALTDGVHTINYRMADSYGSWTPPESYYFIKYKLRPAVVDNRKIRGYRYWFNDAESQAEYVELSEPVNPYEMNEVLTVNNLVTTVTRDNYVLTEDDKIAVRNKLNIAFRNTANDWSQIQVEPFNVTLPAGDHDLTGLILNPNADKGLDDWTTSSCSTSSSEHWSGESNPYFTMGYSSSSSWTATMSQDMPALPTGLYSLTFYARASADATVSVTVGNKTIQVPGIGNTGGEGFGWRPFTISFEGNGQPFSILFEASATSSNQWAHLDALTLTTTIEDETTGISNAIVEKKSADNWYTLDGKKVAQPSKKGIYINNGNKVIIK
;
A
#
# COMPACT_ATOMS: atom_id res chain seq x y z
N MET A 1 32.04 -40.46 -43.15
CA MET A 1 31.96 -39.81 -41.82
C MET A 1 30.49 -39.75 -41.46
N ILE A 2 30.08 -40.58 -40.51
CA ILE A 2 28.67 -40.82 -40.19
C ILE A 2 28.16 -39.58 -39.43
N LYS A 3 27.23 -38.83 -40.05
CA LYS A 3 26.47 -37.76 -39.39
C LYS A 3 25.37 -38.42 -38.56
N TYR A 4 25.40 -38.21 -37.24
CA TYR A 4 24.37 -38.69 -36.33
C TYR A 4 23.16 -37.74 -36.45
N ILE A 5 22.08 -38.22 -37.07
CA ILE A 5 20.81 -37.51 -37.14
C ILE A 5 19.96 -38.05 -36.00
N LEU A 6 19.70 -37.23 -34.97
CA LEU A 6 18.57 -37.47 -34.09
C LEU A 6 17.30 -37.37 -34.94
N THR A 7 16.38 -38.31 -34.76
CA THR A 7 14.98 -38.16 -35.16
C THR A 7 14.51 -36.75 -34.74
N PRO A 8 13.90 -35.95 -35.63
CA PRO A 8 13.83 -34.51 -35.46
C PRO A 8 13.07 -34.19 -34.17
N LEU A 9 13.78 -33.71 -33.16
CA LEU A 9 13.18 -32.98 -32.06
C LEU A 9 12.73 -31.66 -32.67
N LEU A 10 11.46 -31.61 -33.12
CA LEU A 10 10.86 -30.40 -33.66
C LEU A 10 10.65 -29.41 -32.50
N LEU A 11 11.68 -28.61 -32.23
CA LEU A 11 11.62 -27.49 -31.31
C LEU A 11 10.99 -26.31 -32.05
N VAL A 12 9.66 -26.19 -31.93
CA VAL A 12 8.94 -25.01 -32.43
C VAL A 12 9.27 -23.85 -31.50
N LEU A 13 10.15 -22.95 -31.94
CA LEU A 13 10.31 -21.63 -31.33
C LEU A 13 8.99 -20.87 -31.47
N CYS A 14 8.13 -20.95 -30.45
CA CYS A 14 6.89 -20.20 -30.41
C CYS A 14 7.21 -18.71 -30.28
N THR A 15 6.86 -17.94 -31.31
CA THR A 15 7.13 -16.52 -31.41
C THR A 15 6.22 -15.72 -30.49
N VAL A 16 6.72 -15.31 -29.33
CA VAL A 16 6.21 -14.11 -28.64
C VAL A 16 7.14 -12.94 -28.94
N VAL A 17 7.24 -12.58 -30.22
CA VAL A 17 7.57 -11.21 -30.62
C VAL A 17 6.74 -10.90 -31.86
N CYS A 18 5.80 -9.98 -31.71
CA CYS A 18 5.09 -9.41 -32.83
C CYS A 18 6.10 -8.78 -33.83
N GLY A 19 6.25 -9.41 -35.00
CA GLY A 19 6.66 -8.73 -36.22
C GLY A 19 8.15 -8.39 -36.44
N GLN A 20 9.11 -8.95 -35.69
CA GLN A 20 10.55 -8.74 -35.94
C GLN A 20 11.29 -10.08 -36.10
N GLY A 21 12.21 -10.14 -37.07
CA GLY A 21 12.88 -11.39 -37.47
C GLY A 21 13.98 -11.83 -36.50
N ILE A 22 14.04 -13.13 -36.20
CA ILE A 22 15.14 -13.72 -35.42
C ILE A 22 16.43 -13.67 -36.26
N THR A 23 17.54 -13.23 -35.66
CA THR A 23 18.86 -13.19 -36.33
C THR A 23 19.78 -14.31 -35.88
N HIS A 24 19.74 -14.71 -34.60
CA HIS A 24 20.55 -15.79 -34.05
C HIS A 24 19.79 -16.56 -32.96
N TYR A 25 20.23 -17.77 -32.67
CA TYR A 25 19.85 -18.51 -31.46
C TYR A 25 21.09 -19.04 -30.74
N GLN A 26 20.92 -19.29 -29.45
CA GLN A 26 21.90 -19.94 -28.59
C GLN A 26 21.30 -21.17 -27.94
N TYR A 27 22.11 -22.20 -27.73
CA TYR A 27 21.75 -23.34 -26.89
C TYR A 27 22.92 -23.86 -26.06
N TRP A 28 22.61 -24.53 -24.96
CA TRP A 28 23.57 -25.21 -24.09
C TRP A 28 22.90 -26.39 -23.37
N PHE A 29 23.72 -27.29 -22.82
CA PHE A 29 23.24 -28.52 -22.17
C PHE A 29 23.47 -28.50 -20.66
N ASP A 30 22.58 -29.16 -19.92
CA ASP A 30 22.75 -29.46 -18.49
C ASP A 30 23.10 -28.27 -17.59
N GLY A 31 22.62 -27.08 -17.98
CA GLY A 31 22.86 -25.83 -17.25
C GLY A 31 24.23 -25.19 -17.49
N ASP A 32 25.11 -25.78 -18.31
CA ASP A 32 26.44 -25.24 -18.62
C ASP A 32 26.38 -24.10 -19.65
N VAL A 33 26.00 -22.91 -19.18
CA VAL A 33 25.81 -21.73 -20.03
C VAL A 33 27.11 -21.23 -20.67
N ASP A 34 28.27 -21.59 -20.12
CA ASP A 34 29.57 -21.13 -20.59
C ASP A 34 30.00 -21.85 -21.88
N SER A 35 29.53 -23.08 -22.10
CA SER A 35 29.73 -23.83 -23.34
C SER A 35 28.68 -23.57 -24.43
N ARG A 36 27.85 -22.53 -24.27
CA ARG A 36 26.76 -22.22 -25.21
C ARG A 36 27.24 -22.04 -26.65
N VAL A 37 26.50 -22.64 -27.57
CA VAL A 37 26.72 -22.53 -29.02
C VAL A 37 25.81 -21.45 -29.57
N THR A 38 26.35 -20.54 -30.39
CA THR A 38 25.58 -19.49 -31.08
C THR A 38 25.49 -19.78 -32.57
N THR A 39 24.31 -19.69 -33.17
CA THR A 39 24.10 -19.97 -34.59
C THR A 39 23.20 -18.92 -35.23
N ALA A 40 23.61 -18.40 -36.39
CA ALA A 40 22.82 -17.45 -37.18
C ALA A 40 21.63 -18.15 -37.84
N THR A 41 20.49 -17.48 -37.91
CA THR A 41 19.26 -18.03 -38.47
C THR A 41 18.36 -16.93 -39.04
N SER A 42 17.34 -17.32 -39.81
CA SER A 42 16.28 -16.42 -40.30
C SER A 42 14.97 -17.18 -40.49
N GLY A 43 13.87 -16.70 -39.91
CA GLY A 43 12.54 -17.31 -40.04
C GLY A 43 12.27 -18.45 -39.04
N ASN A 44 11.39 -19.40 -39.41
CA ASN A 44 11.12 -20.61 -38.61
C ASN A 44 12.37 -21.50 -38.63
N VAL A 45 12.86 -21.87 -37.45
CA VAL A 45 14.16 -22.55 -37.30
C VAL A 45 13.96 -23.98 -36.87
N ASP A 46 14.40 -24.94 -37.70
CA ASP A 46 14.61 -26.32 -37.28
C ASP A 46 16.00 -26.43 -36.63
N VAL A 47 16.01 -26.53 -35.30
CA VAL A 47 17.26 -26.59 -34.53
C VAL A 47 17.80 -28.02 -34.53
N GLN A 48 18.88 -28.24 -35.29
CA GLN A 48 19.64 -29.50 -35.28
C GLN A 48 20.81 -29.38 -34.31
N VAL A 49 20.87 -30.27 -33.32
CA VAL A 49 21.87 -30.19 -32.24
C VAL A 49 22.71 -31.46 -32.16
N ASP A 50 24.03 -31.29 -32.12
CA ASP A 50 24.96 -32.41 -31.90
C ASP A 50 25.08 -32.73 -30.42
N VAL A 51 24.62 -33.93 -30.04
CA VAL A 51 24.66 -34.46 -28.67
C VAL A 51 25.73 -35.55 -28.49
N THR A 52 26.63 -35.70 -29.47
CA THR A 52 27.61 -36.80 -29.49
C THR A 52 28.50 -36.80 -28.24
N ALA A 53 28.86 -35.60 -27.72
CA ALA A 53 29.74 -35.44 -26.57
C ALA A 53 29.08 -35.70 -25.20
N LEU A 54 27.75 -35.77 -25.10
CA LEU A 54 27.04 -36.04 -23.84
C LEU A 54 27.15 -37.53 -23.46
N PRO A 55 27.16 -37.91 -22.17
CA PRO A 55 27.02 -39.31 -21.77
C PRO A 55 25.62 -39.86 -22.10
N ASP A 56 25.40 -41.17 -21.95
CA ASP A 56 24.04 -41.74 -22.05
C ASP A 56 23.28 -41.42 -20.75
N GLY A 57 22.04 -40.96 -20.86
CA GLY A 57 21.24 -40.54 -19.71
C GLY A 57 20.17 -39.51 -20.06
N VAL A 58 19.53 -38.97 -19.02
CA VAL A 58 18.60 -37.83 -19.14
C VAL A 58 19.42 -36.55 -19.14
N HIS A 59 19.17 -35.69 -20.12
CA HIS A 59 19.83 -34.41 -20.31
C HIS A 59 18.80 -33.30 -20.46
N THR A 60 19.24 -32.07 -20.20
CA THR A 60 18.47 -30.85 -20.48
C THR A 60 19.14 -30.06 -21.58
N ILE A 61 18.36 -29.52 -22.50
CA ILE A 61 18.81 -28.49 -23.45
C ILE A 61 18.11 -27.18 -23.12
N HIS A 62 18.89 -26.12 -23.03
CA HIS A 62 18.41 -24.77 -22.87
C HIS A 62 18.64 -24.01 -24.16
N TYR A 63 17.74 -23.11 -24.55
CA TYR A 63 17.93 -22.26 -25.71
C TYR A 63 17.24 -20.90 -25.59
N ARG A 64 17.74 -19.92 -26.35
CA ARG A 64 17.14 -18.58 -26.50
C ARG A 64 17.43 -18.00 -27.88
N ALA A 65 16.60 -17.10 -28.35
CA ALA A 65 16.74 -16.41 -29.62
C ALA A 65 16.98 -14.91 -29.44
N VAL A 66 17.55 -14.24 -30.44
CA VAL A 66 17.73 -12.78 -30.46
C VAL A 66 17.11 -12.19 -31.72
N ASP A 67 16.41 -11.07 -31.57
CA ASP A 67 15.85 -10.31 -32.69
C ASP A 67 16.89 -9.43 -33.40
N ASP A 68 16.46 -8.72 -34.43
CA ASP A 68 17.28 -7.77 -35.19
C ASP A 68 17.65 -6.48 -34.42
N GLN A 69 16.99 -6.24 -33.28
CA GLN A 69 17.30 -5.16 -32.34
C GLN A 69 18.25 -5.59 -31.22
N GLY A 70 18.72 -6.85 -31.23
CA GLY A 70 19.65 -7.38 -30.24
C GLY A 70 19.00 -7.80 -28.92
N ARG A 71 17.67 -7.91 -28.85
CA ARG A 71 16.93 -8.32 -27.65
C ARG A 71 16.79 -9.83 -27.61
N TRP A 72 17.21 -10.43 -26.49
CA TRP A 72 17.16 -11.88 -26.28
C TRP A 72 15.84 -12.31 -25.64
N THR A 73 15.32 -13.45 -26.07
CA THR A 73 14.24 -14.15 -25.35
C THR A 73 14.76 -14.70 -24.03
N ALA A 74 13.83 -14.96 -23.10
CA ALA A 74 14.14 -15.78 -21.94
C ALA A 74 14.62 -17.17 -22.39
N PRO A 75 15.58 -17.80 -21.68
CA PRO A 75 15.96 -19.18 -21.93
C PRO A 75 14.81 -20.15 -21.64
N GLU A 76 14.47 -20.99 -22.60
CA GLU A 76 13.59 -22.14 -22.40
C GLU A 76 14.40 -23.42 -22.18
N CYS A 77 13.84 -24.39 -21.48
CA CYS A 77 14.49 -25.65 -21.12
C CYS A 77 13.62 -26.86 -21.49
N TYR A 78 14.23 -27.88 -22.11
CA TYR A 78 13.59 -29.14 -22.48
C TYR A 78 14.44 -30.33 -22.02
N TYR A 79 13.77 -31.41 -21.64
CA TYR A 79 14.42 -32.67 -21.29
C TYR A 79 14.47 -33.62 -22.48
N PHE A 80 15.57 -34.36 -22.63
CA PHE A 80 15.68 -35.45 -23.59
C PHE A 80 16.54 -36.59 -23.03
N ILE A 81 16.42 -37.79 -23.61
CA ILE A 81 17.17 -38.97 -23.16
C ILE A 81 18.10 -39.42 -24.28
N LYS A 82 19.41 -39.36 -24.03
CA LYS A 82 20.41 -40.00 -24.88
C LYS A 82 20.58 -41.45 -24.44
N HIS A 83 20.35 -42.39 -25.34
CA HIS A 83 20.54 -43.81 -25.07
C HIS A 83 21.57 -44.40 -26.02
N LYS A 84 22.28 -45.42 -25.53
CA LYS A 84 23.25 -46.18 -26.32
C LYS A 84 22.57 -46.72 -27.59
N PRO A 85 23.19 -46.56 -28.79
CA PRO A 85 22.61 -47.15 -29.98
C PRO A 85 22.52 -48.67 -29.82
N LEU A 86 21.31 -49.22 -29.99
CA LEU A 86 21.10 -50.66 -30.13
C LEU A 86 21.95 -51.14 -31.32
N LYS A 87 22.70 -52.25 -31.15
CA LYS A 87 23.56 -52.81 -32.20
C LYS A 87 22.74 -53.01 -33.48
N GLN A 88 22.94 -52.15 -34.46
CA GLN A 88 22.20 -52.14 -35.71
C GLN A 88 22.75 -53.22 -36.66
N THR A 89 22.41 -54.48 -36.41
CA THR A 89 22.52 -55.55 -37.42
C THR A 89 21.29 -56.45 -37.35
N GLN A 90 20.53 -56.44 -38.46
CA GLN A 90 19.30 -57.18 -38.78
C GLN A 90 17.97 -56.52 -38.39
N ARG A 91 17.35 -55.91 -39.40
CA ARG A 91 15.95 -55.47 -39.43
C ARG A 91 15.05 -56.70 -39.55
N THR A 92 14.53 -57.14 -38.42
CA THR A 92 13.16 -57.65 -38.34
C THR A 92 12.44 -56.72 -37.35
N PRO A 93 11.24 -56.18 -37.66
CA PRO A 93 10.46 -55.50 -36.64
C PRO A 93 10.30 -56.45 -35.46
N ALA A 94 10.71 -56.01 -34.27
CA ALA A 94 10.52 -56.82 -33.08
C ALA A 94 9.01 -57.01 -32.87
N THR A 95 8.53 -58.24 -32.89
CA THR A 95 7.11 -58.53 -32.68
C THR A 95 6.88 -58.80 -31.20
N LEU A 96 5.72 -58.38 -30.68
CA LEU A 96 5.28 -58.80 -29.35
C LEU A 96 5.28 -60.34 -29.30
N THR A 97 5.88 -60.91 -28.26
CA THR A 97 5.83 -62.36 -28.02
C THR A 97 5.01 -62.71 -26.79
N LYS A 98 5.09 -61.88 -25.75
CA LYS A 98 4.38 -62.06 -24.49
C LYS A 98 4.26 -60.75 -23.73
N TYR A 99 3.37 -60.73 -22.75
CA TYR A 99 3.27 -59.66 -21.77
C TYR A 99 3.18 -60.27 -20.37
N GLU A 100 3.45 -59.46 -19.36
CA GLU A 100 3.18 -59.82 -17.98
C GLU A 100 2.54 -58.65 -17.25
N TYR A 101 1.72 -58.97 -16.25
CA TYR A 101 1.06 -57.98 -15.42
C TYR A 101 0.96 -58.43 -13.96
N TRP A 102 0.86 -57.46 -13.04
CA TRP A 102 0.69 -57.69 -11.61
C TRP A 102 -0.09 -56.54 -10.97
N PHE A 103 -0.74 -56.85 -9.84
CA PHE A 103 -1.48 -55.86 -9.07
C PHE A 103 -0.62 -55.23 -7.98
N ASP A 104 -0.84 -53.95 -7.73
CA ASP A 104 -0.18 -53.13 -6.73
C ASP A 104 1.35 -53.30 -6.78
N ASN A 105 1.98 -53.63 -5.65
CA ASN A 105 3.43 -53.85 -5.57
C ASN A 105 3.82 -55.34 -5.72
N ASP A 106 2.89 -56.22 -6.09
CA ASP A 106 3.09 -57.68 -6.05
C ASP A 106 3.67 -58.28 -7.34
N ILE A 107 4.83 -57.77 -7.77
CA ILE A 107 5.54 -58.29 -8.95
C ILE A 107 5.99 -59.76 -8.78
N ALA A 108 6.08 -60.24 -7.54
CA ALA A 108 6.43 -61.63 -7.24
C ALA A 108 5.37 -62.60 -7.80
N ASN A 109 4.09 -62.22 -7.74
CA ASN A 109 2.96 -63.01 -8.23
C ASN A 109 2.47 -62.55 -9.62
N ARG A 110 3.35 -61.97 -10.45
CA ARG A 110 3.00 -61.55 -11.80
C ARG A 110 2.52 -62.69 -12.68
N ILE A 111 1.54 -62.39 -13.53
CA ILE A 111 0.97 -63.32 -14.50
C ILE A 111 1.64 -63.04 -15.85
N VAL A 112 2.20 -64.08 -16.48
CA VAL A 112 2.84 -64.00 -17.80
C VAL A 112 1.94 -64.67 -18.83
N THR A 113 1.69 -64.01 -19.95
CA THR A 113 0.82 -64.50 -21.03
C THR A 113 1.52 -64.33 -22.38
N GLU A 114 1.60 -65.43 -23.14
CA GLU A 114 2.11 -65.42 -24.51
C GLU A 114 1.09 -64.72 -25.43
N ASN A 115 1.56 -63.78 -26.26
CA ASN A 115 0.73 -62.98 -27.15
C ASN A 115 1.53 -62.51 -28.37
N THR A 116 1.17 -63.03 -29.54
CA THR A 116 1.82 -62.71 -30.82
C THR A 116 0.94 -61.86 -31.74
N ASN A 117 -0.29 -61.54 -31.32
CA ASN A 117 -1.30 -60.88 -32.16
C ASN A 117 -1.27 -59.34 -32.04
N GLY A 118 -0.36 -58.79 -31.24
CA GLY A 118 -0.12 -57.34 -31.11
C GLY A 118 -1.18 -56.55 -30.34
N ILE A 119 -2.24 -57.20 -29.83
CA ILE A 119 -3.27 -56.59 -28.98
C ILE A 119 -3.19 -57.21 -27.59
N VAL A 120 -2.90 -56.41 -26.56
CA VAL A 120 -2.91 -56.84 -25.15
C VAL A 120 -4.28 -56.52 -24.55
N ASP A 121 -5.06 -57.55 -24.24
CA ASP A 121 -6.33 -57.45 -23.50
C ASP A 121 -6.19 -58.19 -22.16
N ILE A 122 -6.19 -57.45 -21.06
CA ILE A 122 -5.97 -58.00 -19.72
C ILE A 122 -7.33 -58.21 -19.03
N GLN A 123 -7.85 -59.43 -19.16
CA GLN A 123 -9.02 -59.89 -18.42
C GLN A 123 -8.56 -60.72 -17.22
N SER A 124 -8.72 -60.16 -16.02
CA SER A 124 -8.20 -60.76 -14.79
C SER A 124 -9.25 -60.75 -13.68
N ASP A 125 -9.25 -61.83 -12.88
CA ASP A 125 -10.12 -61.93 -11.71
C ASP A 125 -9.54 -61.09 -10.56
N ILE A 126 -10.27 -60.04 -10.16
CA ILE A 126 -9.90 -59.13 -9.09
C ILE A 126 -10.60 -59.46 -7.75
N THR A 127 -11.25 -60.62 -7.63
CA THR A 127 -12.02 -61.01 -6.44
C THR A 127 -11.18 -61.05 -5.16
N THR A 128 -9.89 -61.39 -5.26
CA THR A 128 -8.97 -61.50 -4.13
C THR A 128 -8.37 -60.17 -3.65
N LEU A 129 -8.46 -59.11 -4.44
CA LEU A 129 -8.02 -57.77 -4.03
C LEU A 129 -8.93 -57.22 -2.92
N THR A 130 -8.43 -56.31 -2.08
CA THR A 130 -9.27 -55.61 -1.10
C THR A 130 -10.22 -54.61 -1.78
N ASP A 131 -11.21 -54.08 -1.07
CA ASP A 131 -11.97 -52.93 -1.59
C ASP A 131 -11.11 -51.67 -1.45
N GLY A 132 -11.03 -50.85 -2.50
CA GLY A 132 -10.19 -49.65 -2.51
C GLY A 132 -9.53 -49.36 -3.84
N VAL A 133 -8.55 -48.45 -3.82
CA VAL A 133 -7.75 -48.09 -4.99
C VAL A 133 -6.65 -49.13 -5.16
N HIS A 134 -6.54 -49.65 -6.38
CA HIS A 134 -5.53 -50.62 -6.78
C HIS A 134 -4.82 -50.16 -8.05
N THR A 135 -3.62 -50.67 -8.25
CA THR A 135 -2.83 -50.45 -9.46
C THR A 135 -2.71 -51.75 -10.23
N ILE A 136 -2.87 -51.72 -11.55
CA ILE A 136 -2.41 -52.80 -12.43
C ILE A 136 -1.18 -52.32 -13.18
N ASN A 137 -0.11 -53.10 -13.10
CA ASN A 137 1.14 -52.85 -13.79
C ASN A 137 1.30 -53.88 -14.89
N TYR A 138 1.80 -53.49 -16.06
CA TYR A 138 2.06 -54.42 -17.14
C TYR A 138 3.30 -54.02 -17.94
N ARG A 139 3.96 -55.00 -18.57
CA ARG A 139 5.03 -54.79 -19.54
C ARG A 139 5.00 -55.86 -20.62
N MET A 140 5.64 -55.55 -21.74
CA MET A 140 5.62 -56.37 -22.95
C MET A 140 7.03 -56.82 -23.30
N ALA A 141 7.17 -58.06 -23.78
CA ALA A 141 8.43 -58.59 -24.30
C ALA A 141 8.37 -58.73 -25.82
N ASP A 142 9.46 -58.33 -26.47
CA ASP A 142 9.63 -58.50 -27.89
C ASP A 142 10.23 -59.87 -28.27
N SER A 143 10.33 -60.15 -29.56
CA SER A 143 10.93 -61.37 -30.12
C SER A 143 12.43 -61.53 -29.84
N TYR A 144 13.08 -60.51 -29.29
CA TYR A 144 14.48 -60.54 -28.90
C TYR A 144 14.66 -60.73 -27.37
N GLY A 145 13.56 -60.90 -26.64
CA GLY A 145 13.56 -61.10 -25.20
C GLY A 145 13.74 -59.80 -24.39
N SER A 146 13.64 -58.64 -25.03
CA SER A 146 13.71 -57.33 -24.37
C SER A 146 12.33 -56.97 -23.84
N TRP A 147 12.28 -56.48 -22.60
CA TRP A 147 11.04 -56.01 -21.98
C TRP A 147 10.91 -54.49 -22.06
N THR A 148 9.70 -54.00 -22.27
CA THR A 148 9.37 -52.59 -22.02
C THR A 148 9.51 -52.28 -20.52
N PRO A 149 9.71 -51.00 -20.16
CA PRO A 149 9.42 -50.54 -18.81
C PRO A 149 7.98 -50.90 -18.40
N PRO A 150 7.72 -51.15 -17.10
CA PRO A 150 6.36 -51.30 -16.59
C PRO A 150 5.55 -50.01 -16.75
N GLU A 151 4.34 -50.13 -17.26
CA GLU A 151 3.31 -49.09 -17.22
C GLU A 151 2.25 -49.45 -16.19
N SER A 152 1.68 -48.43 -15.53
CA SER A 152 0.76 -48.60 -14.42
C SER A 152 -0.56 -47.85 -14.66
N TYR A 153 -1.69 -48.51 -14.41
CA TYR A 153 -3.03 -47.92 -14.42
C TYR A 153 -3.71 -48.11 -13.07
N TYR A 154 -4.50 -47.12 -12.66
CA TYR A 154 -5.26 -47.16 -11.40
C TYR A 154 -6.71 -47.57 -11.65
N PHE A 155 -7.28 -48.35 -10.76
CA PHE A 155 -8.70 -48.66 -10.72
C PHE A 155 -9.20 -48.75 -9.28
N ILE A 156 -10.51 -48.63 -9.10
CA ILE A 156 -11.15 -48.73 -7.78
C ILE A 156 -11.99 -50.00 -7.76
N LYS A 157 -11.68 -50.91 -6.85
CA LYS A 157 -12.57 -52.02 -6.51
C LYS A 157 -13.57 -51.55 -5.46
N HIS A 158 -14.82 -51.44 -5.87
CA HIS A 158 -15.91 -51.15 -4.94
C HIS A 158 -16.34 -52.43 -4.22
N LYS A 159 -16.74 -52.29 -2.96
CA LYS A 159 -17.47 -53.33 -2.24
C LYS A 159 -18.68 -53.76 -3.09
N PRO A 160 -18.89 -55.06 -3.34
CA PRO A 160 -20.01 -55.50 -4.16
C PRO A 160 -21.32 -55.01 -3.53
N LEU A 161 -22.04 -54.16 -4.26
CA LEU A 161 -23.44 -53.89 -3.95
C LEU A 161 -24.19 -55.21 -4.20
N ASN A 162 -24.79 -55.79 -3.16
CA ASN A 162 -25.67 -56.94 -3.32
C ASN A 162 -26.70 -56.59 -4.40
N GLN A 163 -26.70 -57.32 -5.51
CA GLN A 163 -27.51 -57.01 -6.70
C GLN A 163 -29.04 -57.04 -6.40
N ALA A 164 -29.43 -57.63 -5.26
CA ALA A 164 -30.78 -57.65 -4.72
C ALA A 164 -31.20 -56.38 -3.92
N GLN A 165 -30.31 -55.42 -3.67
CA GLN A 165 -30.58 -54.22 -2.85
C GLN A 165 -30.22 -52.92 -3.59
N ARG A 166 -30.89 -52.66 -4.71
CA ARG A 166 -30.95 -51.32 -5.33
C ARG A 166 -31.89 -50.35 -4.58
N THR A 167 -31.92 -50.43 -3.25
CA THR A 167 -32.54 -49.39 -2.43
C THR A 167 -31.50 -48.30 -2.18
N PRO A 168 -31.83 -47.01 -2.42
CA PRO A 168 -30.97 -45.91 -2.03
C PRO A 168 -30.53 -46.08 -0.58
N ALA A 169 -29.24 -45.93 -0.30
CA ALA A 169 -28.73 -45.97 1.06
C ALA A 169 -29.41 -44.83 1.84
N THR A 170 -30.08 -45.15 2.94
CA THR A 170 -30.72 -44.14 3.79
C THR A 170 -29.83 -43.83 4.98
N LEU A 171 -29.82 -42.58 5.43
CA LEU A 171 -29.21 -42.20 6.70
C LEU A 171 -29.81 -43.05 7.83
N THR A 172 -28.98 -43.63 8.69
CA THR A 172 -29.43 -44.37 9.88
C THR A 172 -28.99 -43.73 11.19
N LYS A 173 -27.83 -43.10 11.20
CA LYS A 173 -27.25 -42.45 12.38
C LYS A 173 -26.17 -41.45 11.97
N TYR A 174 -25.82 -40.57 12.87
CA TYR A 174 -24.65 -39.72 12.78
C TYR A 174 -23.87 -39.76 14.09
N GLU A 175 -22.61 -39.36 14.04
CA GLU A 175 -21.82 -39.11 15.25
C GLU A 175 -21.05 -37.80 15.13
N TYR A 176 -20.80 -37.15 16.26
CA TYR A 176 -20.05 -35.91 16.32
C TYR A 176 -19.14 -35.83 17.56
N TRP A 177 -18.07 -35.04 17.47
CA TRP A 177 -17.13 -34.77 18.55
C TRP A 177 -16.50 -33.38 18.42
N PHE A 178 -16.02 -32.84 19.53
CA PHE A 178 -15.36 -31.55 19.56
C PHE A 178 -13.84 -31.68 19.45
N ASP A 179 -13.21 -30.72 18.79
CA ASP A 179 -11.76 -30.61 18.65
C ASP A 179 -11.13 -31.93 18.17
N ASN A 180 -10.11 -32.42 18.86
CA ASN A 180 -9.44 -33.69 18.55
C ASN A 180 -10.00 -34.88 19.36
N ASP A 181 -11.15 -34.73 20.04
CA ASP A 181 -11.65 -35.69 21.02
C ASP A 181 -12.63 -36.73 20.44
N ILE A 182 -12.19 -37.47 19.41
CA ILE A 182 -12.99 -38.54 18.80
C ILE A 182 -13.31 -39.69 19.78
N ALA A 183 -12.53 -39.84 20.85
CA ALA A 183 -12.74 -40.86 21.87
C ALA A 183 -14.08 -40.65 22.60
N ASN A 184 -14.47 -39.39 22.85
CA ASN A 184 -15.73 -39.02 23.51
C ASN A 184 -16.83 -38.61 22.52
N ARG A 185 -16.82 -39.13 21.30
CA ARG A 185 -17.86 -38.86 20.30
C ARG A 185 -19.25 -39.29 20.75
N ILE A 186 -20.25 -38.51 20.37
CA ILE A 186 -21.67 -38.76 20.63
C ILE A 186 -22.28 -39.38 19.38
N VAL A 187 -22.97 -40.51 19.52
CA VAL A 187 -23.63 -41.23 18.43
C VAL A 187 -25.14 -41.10 18.59
N THR A 188 -25.83 -40.64 17.54
CA THR A 188 -27.28 -40.41 17.54
C THR A 188 -27.93 -41.10 16.35
N GLU A 189 -29.02 -41.84 16.59
CA GLU A 189 -29.83 -42.42 15.50
C GLU A 189 -30.65 -41.35 14.79
N ASN A 190 -30.67 -41.39 13.46
CA ASN A 190 -31.41 -40.42 12.65
C ASN A 190 -31.78 -41.05 11.30
N THR A 191 -33.08 -41.16 11.03
CA THR A 191 -33.63 -41.69 9.78
C THR A 191 -34.37 -40.62 8.96
N SER A 192 -34.40 -39.37 9.44
CA SER A 192 -35.16 -38.27 8.85
C SER A 192 -34.47 -37.60 7.65
N GLY A 193 -33.18 -37.89 7.44
CA GLY A 193 -32.36 -37.29 6.38
C GLY A 193 -31.87 -35.87 6.67
N ILE A 194 -32.32 -35.23 7.76
CA ILE A 194 -31.83 -33.93 8.22
C ILE A 194 -31.07 -34.13 9.53
N VAL A 195 -29.80 -33.74 9.56
CA VAL A 195 -28.97 -33.75 10.78
C VAL A 195 -28.95 -32.34 11.37
N ASP A 196 -29.61 -32.15 12.52
CA ASP A 196 -29.54 -30.94 13.34
C ASP A 196 -28.84 -31.27 14.66
N ILE A 197 -27.64 -30.72 14.87
CA ILE A 197 -26.81 -31.01 16.05
C ILE A 197 -27.03 -29.92 17.11
N GLN A 198 -27.95 -30.18 18.03
CA GLN A 198 -28.18 -29.35 19.21
C GLN A 198 -27.48 -29.98 20.42
N THR A 199 -26.43 -29.35 20.92
CA THR A 199 -25.58 -29.92 21.97
C THR A 199 -25.11 -28.86 22.95
N ASP A 200 -24.96 -29.26 24.21
CA ASP A 200 -24.38 -28.41 25.23
C ASP A 200 -22.86 -28.27 25.01
N ILE A 201 -22.38 -27.03 25.04
CA ILE A 201 -20.96 -26.66 24.88
C ILE A 201 -20.37 -26.04 26.15
N THR A 202 -21.10 -26.06 27.28
CA THR A 202 -20.68 -25.44 28.54
C THR A 202 -19.35 -25.96 29.07
N ALA A 203 -19.06 -27.25 28.85
CA ALA A 203 -17.83 -27.90 29.28
C ALA A 203 -16.57 -27.53 28.45
N LEU A 204 -16.75 -26.94 27.26
CA LEU A 204 -15.62 -26.48 26.45
C LEU A 204 -14.99 -25.23 27.07
N THR A 205 -13.71 -25.01 26.83
CA THR A 205 -13.04 -23.76 27.21
C THR A 205 -13.55 -22.57 26.41
N ASP A 206 -13.17 -21.34 26.78
CA ASP A 206 -13.43 -20.19 25.91
C ASP A 206 -12.33 -20.11 24.85
N GLY A 207 -12.72 -19.90 23.59
CA GLY A 207 -11.79 -19.92 22.46
C GLY A 207 -12.41 -20.47 21.18
N VAL A 208 -11.54 -20.72 20.20
CA VAL A 208 -11.91 -21.35 18.93
C VAL A 208 -11.96 -22.86 19.13
N HIS A 209 -13.05 -23.48 18.71
CA HIS A 209 -13.29 -24.92 18.78
C HIS A 209 -13.71 -25.44 17.41
N THR A 210 -13.53 -26.74 17.18
CA THR A 210 -14.13 -27.45 16.04
C THR A 210 -15.22 -28.40 16.49
N ILE A 211 -16.28 -28.53 15.70
CA ILE A 211 -17.19 -29.66 15.76
C ILE A 211 -16.97 -30.51 14.52
N ASN A 212 -16.72 -31.79 14.71
CA ASN A 212 -16.54 -32.77 13.66
C ASN A 212 -17.76 -33.68 13.65
N TYR A 213 -18.27 -34.05 12.49
CA TYR A 213 -19.35 -35.03 12.39
C TYR A 213 -19.21 -35.92 11.16
N ARG A 214 -19.79 -37.12 11.23
CA ARG A 214 -19.96 -38.02 10.08
C ARG A 214 -21.27 -38.78 10.18
N MET A 215 -21.72 -39.30 9.04
CA MET A 215 -23.01 -39.96 8.89
C MET A 215 -22.83 -41.42 8.47
N ALA A 216 -23.67 -42.31 9.00
CA ALA A 216 -23.70 -43.71 8.59
C ALA A 216 -24.94 -44.01 7.75
N ASP A 217 -24.74 -44.76 6.68
CA ASP A 217 -25.82 -45.27 5.86
C ASP A 217 -26.41 -46.60 6.41
N SER A 218 -27.47 -47.08 5.77
CA SER A 218 -28.13 -48.36 6.08
C SER A 218 -27.27 -49.59 5.82
N TYR A 219 -26.10 -49.43 5.18
CA TYR A 219 -25.13 -50.50 4.91
C TYR A 219 -23.97 -50.50 5.93
N GLY A 220 -24.01 -49.59 6.91
CA GLY A 220 -22.99 -49.44 7.95
C GLY A 220 -21.74 -48.69 7.48
N SER A 221 -21.76 -48.06 6.31
CA SER A 221 -20.66 -47.25 5.79
C SER A 221 -20.76 -45.83 6.36
N TRP A 222 -19.63 -45.28 6.79
CA TRP A 222 -19.55 -43.90 7.27
C TRP A 222 -19.02 -42.96 6.19
N THR A 223 -19.53 -41.73 6.15
CA THR A 223 -18.89 -40.64 5.42
C THR A 223 -17.53 -40.30 6.05
N PRO A 224 -16.63 -39.65 5.30
CA PRO A 224 -15.53 -38.91 5.91
C PRO A 224 -16.06 -37.89 6.93
N PRO A 225 -15.30 -37.57 7.99
CA PRO A 225 -15.68 -36.52 8.91
C PRO A 225 -15.58 -35.14 8.26
N GLU A 226 -16.62 -34.34 8.46
CA GLU A 226 -16.62 -32.91 8.15
C GLU A 226 -16.42 -32.10 9.44
N SER A 227 -15.68 -30.99 9.35
CA SER A 227 -15.34 -30.14 10.49
C SER A 227 -15.82 -28.71 10.27
N TYR A 228 -16.44 -28.13 11.29
CA TYR A 228 -16.86 -26.74 11.33
C TYR A 228 -16.24 -26.02 12.52
N TYR A 229 -15.80 -24.78 12.32
CA TYR A 229 -15.26 -23.94 13.39
C TYR A 229 -16.36 -23.12 14.04
N PHE A 230 -16.25 -22.96 15.36
CA PHE A 230 -17.04 -21.99 16.11
C PHE A 230 -16.20 -21.37 17.22
N ILE A 231 -16.63 -20.22 17.73
CA ILE A 231 -15.94 -19.53 18.80
C ILE A 231 -16.85 -19.46 20.01
N LYS A 232 -16.42 -20.05 21.12
CA LYS A 232 -17.05 -19.91 22.42
C LYS A 232 -16.44 -18.72 23.13
N TYR A 233 -17.19 -17.64 23.23
CA TYR A 233 -16.78 -16.48 24.01
C TYR A 233 -17.31 -16.58 25.44
N LYS A 234 -16.52 -16.05 26.38
CA LYS A 234 -17.04 -15.74 27.71
C LYS A 234 -18.19 -14.77 27.58
N LEU A 235 -19.42 -15.24 27.72
CA LEU A 235 -20.53 -14.36 28.02
C LEU A 235 -20.21 -13.76 29.40
N ARG A 236 -19.80 -12.48 29.43
CA ARG A 236 -19.92 -11.69 30.67
C ARG A 236 -21.38 -11.85 31.08
N PRO A 237 -21.69 -12.23 32.33
CA PRO A 237 -23.07 -12.47 32.73
C PRO A 237 -23.89 -11.30 32.26
N ALA A 238 -24.90 -11.58 31.44
CA ALA A 238 -25.98 -10.64 31.23
C ALA A 238 -26.66 -10.49 32.59
N VAL A 239 -26.10 -9.63 33.44
CA VAL A 239 -26.93 -8.97 34.43
C VAL A 239 -27.99 -8.28 33.61
N VAL A 240 -29.23 -8.59 33.93
CA VAL A 240 -30.41 -7.84 33.51
C VAL A 240 -30.35 -6.46 34.16
N ASP A 241 -29.26 -5.74 33.95
CA ASP A 241 -29.23 -4.31 34.10
C ASP A 241 -29.44 -3.82 32.68
N ASN A 242 -30.68 -3.42 32.41
CA ASN A 242 -31.02 -2.62 31.25
C ASN A 242 -29.86 -1.61 31.11
N ARG A 243 -28.99 -1.73 30.09
CA ARG A 243 -27.67 -1.05 29.97
C ARG A 243 -27.85 0.46 29.88
N LYS A 244 -28.36 1.02 30.97
CA LYS A 244 -28.82 2.37 31.12
C LYS A 244 -27.56 3.20 31.21
N ILE A 245 -27.51 4.18 30.33
CA ILE A 245 -26.52 5.23 30.41
C ILE A 245 -26.91 6.04 31.63
N ARG A 246 -25.97 6.23 32.55
CA ARG A 246 -26.17 7.07 33.74
C ARG A 246 -25.39 8.38 33.66
N GLY A 247 -24.53 8.53 32.66
CA GLY A 247 -23.70 9.69 32.48
C GLY A 247 -22.84 9.57 31.23
N TYR A 248 -22.18 10.66 30.86
CA TYR A 248 -21.25 10.71 29.77
C TYR A 248 -20.08 11.63 30.12
N ARG A 249 -18.99 11.49 29.38
CA ARG A 249 -17.88 12.45 29.41
C ARG A 249 -17.57 12.90 28.01
N TYR A 250 -17.20 14.16 27.86
CA TYR A 250 -16.83 14.71 26.56
C TYR A 250 -15.66 15.68 26.68
N TRP A 251 -14.89 15.80 25.60
CA TRP A 251 -13.79 16.75 25.48
C TRP A 251 -13.53 17.06 24.01
N PHE A 252 -12.88 18.20 23.77
CA PHE A 252 -12.55 18.62 22.42
C PHE A 252 -11.08 18.35 22.11
N ASN A 253 -10.83 17.94 20.87
CA ASN A 253 -9.50 17.68 20.33
C ASN A 253 -8.70 16.71 21.21
N ASP A 254 -7.46 17.06 21.55
CA ASP A 254 -6.55 16.18 22.30
C ASP A 254 -6.62 16.44 23.83
N ALA A 255 -7.59 17.22 24.30
CA ALA A 255 -7.68 17.68 25.69
C ALA A 255 -8.44 16.71 26.63
N GLU A 256 -8.16 15.40 26.58
CA GLU A 256 -8.87 14.40 27.42
C GLU A 256 -8.69 14.68 28.93
N SER A 257 -7.56 15.26 29.33
CA SER A 257 -7.31 15.65 30.73
C SER A 257 -8.27 16.73 31.24
N GLN A 258 -8.96 17.43 30.35
CA GLN A 258 -9.98 18.44 30.66
C GLN A 258 -11.39 17.96 30.30
N ALA A 259 -11.61 16.64 30.25
CA ALA A 259 -12.93 16.10 29.97
C ALA A 259 -13.98 16.56 30.99
N GLU A 260 -15.10 17.01 30.47
CA GLU A 260 -16.29 17.34 31.24
C GLU A 260 -17.09 16.07 31.51
N TYR A 261 -17.55 15.89 32.75
CA TYR A 261 -18.32 14.73 33.18
C TYR A 261 -19.74 15.16 33.54
N VAL A 262 -20.71 14.51 32.92
CA VAL A 262 -22.14 14.77 33.16
C VAL A 262 -22.77 13.49 33.68
N GLU A 263 -23.35 13.56 34.88
CA GLU A 263 -24.22 12.50 35.41
C GLU A 263 -25.67 12.86 35.04
N LEU A 264 -26.42 11.89 34.54
CA LEU A 264 -27.83 12.04 34.23
C LEU A 264 -28.65 11.98 35.52
N SER A 265 -29.78 12.68 35.54
CA SER A 265 -30.70 12.67 36.68
C SER A 265 -31.25 11.26 36.97
N GLU A 266 -31.46 10.47 35.92
CA GLU A 266 -31.88 9.07 36.00
C GLU A 266 -31.20 8.23 34.91
N PRO A 267 -30.78 6.98 35.18
CA PRO A 267 -30.23 6.11 34.16
C PRO A 267 -31.28 5.66 33.12
N VAL A 268 -30.98 5.85 31.83
CA VAL A 268 -31.91 5.64 30.70
C VAL A 268 -31.32 4.81 29.55
N ASN A 269 -32.18 4.10 28.82
CA ASN A 269 -31.84 3.32 27.62
C ASN A 269 -33.09 3.20 26.71
N PRO A 270 -33.09 3.73 25.48
CA PRO A 270 -32.00 4.50 24.87
C PRO A 270 -31.81 5.87 25.56
N TYR A 271 -30.58 6.37 25.53
CA TYR A 271 -30.32 7.78 25.83
C TYR A 271 -30.31 8.55 24.50
N GLU A 272 -31.23 9.50 24.35
CA GLU A 272 -31.24 10.44 23.23
C GLU A 272 -30.61 11.74 23.69
N MET A 273 -29.40 12.02 23.21
CA MET A 273 -28.67 13.21 23.58
C MET A 273 -29.19 14.44 22.83
N ASN A 274 -29.84 15.36 23.55
CA ASN A 274 -30.34 16.64 23.04
C ASN A 274 -29.80 17.82 23.88
N GLU A 275 -28.55 17.72 24.32
CA GLU A 275 -27.92 18.69 25.23
C GLU A 275 -27.04 19.69 24.49
N VAL A 276 -27.01 20.94 24.98
CA VAL A 276 -26.06 21.95 24.51
C VAL A 276 -24.75 21.75 25.26
N LEU A 277 -23.72 21.32 24.53
CA LEU A 277 -22.39 21.12 25.09
C LEU A 277 -21.67 22.45 25.31
N THR A 278 -20.99 22.59 26.44
CA THR A 278 -20.11 23.73 26.69
C THR A 278 -18.81 23.50 25.94
N VAL A 279 -18.52 24.38 24.98
CA VAL A 279 -17.35 24.22 24.11
C VAL A 279 -16.12 24.87 24.74
N ASN A 280 -15.04 24.12 24.87
CA ASN A 280 -13.74 24.59 25.35
C ASN A 280 -12.61 23.98 24.49
N ASN A 281 -11.37 24.47 24.66
CA ASN A 281 -10.18 23.91 24.01
C ASN A 281 -10.27 23.74 22.49
N LEU A 282 -10.96 24.67 21.81
CA LEU A 282 -10.99 24.71 20.35
C LEU A 282 -9.61 25.09 19.81
N VAL A 283 -9.21 24.40 18.75
CA VAL A 283 -8.08 24.82 17.92
C VAL A 283 -8.57 25.94 17.02
N THR A 284 -7.94 27.11 17.17
CA THR A 284 -8.17 28.29 16.32
C THR A 284 -6.96 28.62 15.46
N THR A 285 -5.79 28.06 15.75
CA THR A 285 -4.59 28.23 14.94
C THR A 285 -4.74 27.46 13.63
N VAL A 286 -4.50 28.14 12.51
CA VAL A 286 -4.57 27.53 11.18
C VAL A 286 -3.27 26.82 10.87
N THR A 287 -3.38 25.56 10.48
CA THR A 287 -2.29 24.77 9.89
C THR A 287 -2.76 24.17 8.58
N ARG A 288 -1.82 23.75 7.74
CA ARG A 288 -2.15 23.06 6.49
C ARG A 288 -3.03 21.82 6.68
N ASP A 289 -2.90 21.11 7.80
CA ASP A 289 -3.65 19.88 8.09
C ASP A 289 -5.09 20.14 8.57
N ASN A 290 -5.30 21.24 9.29
CA ASN A 290 -6.60 21.57 9.89
C ASN A 290 -7.41 22.60 9.09
N TYR A 291 -6.81 23.20 8.06
CA TYR A 291 -7.45 24.21 7.23
C TYR A 291 -8.66 23.67 6.46
N VAL A 292 -9.73 24.45 6.46
CA VAL A 292 -10.94 24.22 5.69
C VAL A 292 -11.40 25.54 5.07
N LEU A 293 -11.65 25.51 3.77
CA LEU A 293 -12.42 26.54 3.09
C LEU A 293 -13.89 26.12 3.10
N THR A 294 -14.76 26.90 3.74
CA THR A 294 -16.20 26.61 3.80
C THR A 294 -16.90 26.96 2.49
N GLU A 295 -18.11 26.42 2.27
CA GLU A 295 -18.95 26.76 1.11
C GLU A 295 -19.25 28.28 1.02
N ASP A 296 -19.35 28.95 2.17
CA ASP A 296 -19.56 30.41 2.26
C ASP A 296 -18.28 31.26 2.08
N ASP A 297 -17.20 30.70 1.51
CA ASP A 297 -15.91 31.36 1.29
C ASP A 297 -15.29 31.94 2.59
N LYS A 298 -15.24 31.13 3.65
CA LYS A 298 -14.62 31.49 4.94
C LYS A 298 -13.56 30.48 5.35
N ILE A 299 -12.60 30.96 6.14
CA ILE A 299 -11.58 30.11 6.76
C ILE A 299 -12.18 29.44 7.99
N ALA A 300 -12.05 28.12 8.06
CA ALA A 300 -12.41 27.32 9.22
C ALA A 300 -11.29 26.35 9.60
N VAL A 301 -11.34 25.90 10.86
CA VAL A 301 -10.37 24.96 11.44
C VAL A 301 -11.11 23.69 11.86
N ARG A 302 -10.57 22.52 11.45
CA ARG A 302 -11.07 21.21 11.88
C ARG A 302 -10.82 21.01 13.37
N ASN A 303 -11.89 20.69 14.09
CA ASN A 303 -11.91 20.31 15.49
C ASN A 303 -12.59 18.94 15.64
N LYS A 304 -12.43 18.30 16.80
CA LYS A 304 -13.02 17.00 17.11
C LYS A 304 -13.75 17.07 18.44
N LEU A 305 -14.95 16.51 18.52
CA LEU A 305 -15.64 16.21 19.76
C LEU A 305 -15.41 14.73 20.07
N ASN A 306 -14.88 14.44 21.25
CA ASN A 306 -14.78 13.09 21.76
C ASN A 306 -15.84 12.89 22.83
N ILE A 307 -16.58 11.78 22.79
CA ILE A 307 -17.60 11.47 23.78
C ILE A 307 -17.59 9.98 24.13
N ALA A 308 -17.79 9.66 25.41
CA ALA A 308 -17.99 8.30 25.88
C ALA A 308 -19.13 8.26 26.90
N PHE A 309 -19.87 7.16 26.93
CA PHE A 309 -21.01 6.96 27.81
C PHE A 309 -20.68 5.97 28.91
N ARG A 310 -21.15 6.25 30.12
CA ARG A 310 -20.96 5.40 31.29
C ARG A 310 -22.25 4.67 31.62
N ASN A 311 -22.17 3.35 31.78
CA ASN A 311 -23.32 2.55 32.21
C ASN A 311 -23.46 2.55 33.75
N THR A 312 -24.57 1.99 34.24
CA THR A 312 -24.84 1.75 35.67
C THR A 312 -23.80 0.86 36.35
N ALA A 313 -23.10 -0.01 35.61
CA ALA A 313 -21.99 -0.83 36.11
C ALA A 313 -20.64 -0.09 36.20
N ASN A 314 -20.58 1.21 35.90
CA ASN A 314 -19.37 2.04 35.82
C ASN A 314 -18.43 1.79 34.64
N ASP A 315 -18.81 0.95 33.68
CA ASP A 315 -18.04 0.76 32.45
C ASP A 315 -18.26 1.90 31.48
N TRP A 316 -17.19 2.31 30.80
CA TRP A 316 -17.23 3.26 29.70
C TRP A 316 -17.42 2.57 28.37
N SER A 317 -18.20 3.18 27.47
CA SER A 317 -18.23 2.82 26.06
C SER A 317 -16.88 3.09 25.39
N GLN A 318 -16.73 2.58 24.17
CA GLN A 318 -15.72 3.11 23.26
C GLN A 318 -15.94 4.61 23.07
N ILE A 319 -14.84 5.34 22.83
CA ILE A 319 -14.88 6.77 22.55
C ILE A 319 -15.41 6.96 21.12
N GLN A 320 -16.47 7.75 20.99
CA GLN A 320 -16.97 8.24 19.71
C GLN A 320 -16.29 9.58 19.41
N VAL A 321 -15.86 9.77 18.16
CA VAL A 321 -15.14 10.97 17.73
C VAL A 321 -15.90 11.59 16.57
N GLU A 322 -16.41 12.80 16.77
CA GLU A 322 -17.18 13.55 15.79
C GLU A 322 -16.38 14.78 15.32
N PRO A 323 -15.95 14.83 14.05
CA PRO A 323 -15.26 16.00 13.52
C PRO A 323 -16.26 17.14 13.25
N PHE A 324 -15.85 18.37 13.51
CA PHE A 324 -16.62 19.57 13.14
C PHE A 324 -15.68 20.73 12.80
N ASN A 325 -16.18 21.69 12.01
CA ASN A 325 -15.41 22.85 11.60
C ASN A 325 -15.81 24.07 12.42
N VAL A 326 -14.83 24.83 12.86
CA VAL A 326 -15.04 26.13 13.52
C VAL A 326 -14.58 27.21 12.56
N THR A 327 -15.52 27.99 12.04
CA THR A 327 -15.22 29.16 11.22
C THR A 327 -14.53 30.22 12.07
N LEU A 328 -13.41 30.74 11.58
CA LEU A 328 -12.73 31.85 12.24
C LEU A 328 -13.63 33.10 12.20
N PRO A 329 -13.64 33.91 13.26
CA PRO A 329 -14.38 35.17 13.24
C PRO A 329 -13.82 36.09 12.15
N ALA A 330 -14.58 37.08 11.70
CA ALA A 330 -14.02 38.12 10.85
C ALA A 330 -12.92 38.87 11.63
N GLY A 331 -11.73 39.01 11.04
CA GLY A 331 -10.61 39.72 11.65
C GLY A 331 -9.29 39.41 10.95
N ASP A 332 -8.23 40.04 11.43
CA ASP A 332 -6.86 39.68 11.08
C ASP A 332 -6.51 38.33 11.72
N HIS A 333 -6.01 37.41 10.91
CA HIS A 333 -5.57 36.09 11.36
C HIS A 333 -4.16 35.79 10.89
N ASP A 334 -3.40 35.15 11.77
CA ASP A 334 -2.14 34.51 11.41
C ASP A 334 -2.42 33.19 10.69
N LEU A 335 -2.07 33.14 9.42
CA LEU A 335 -2.21 31.99 8.53
C LEU A 335 -0.84 31.38 8.19
N THR A 336 0.22 31.73 8.94
CA THR A 336 1.58 31.25 8.68
C THR A 336 1.70 29.74 8.76
N GLY A 337 0.87 29.07 9.56
CA GLY A 337 0.81 27.60 9.59
C GLY A 337 0.31 26.95 8.29
N LEU A 338 -0.20 27.75 7.33
CA LEU A 338 -0.40 27.29 5.96
C LEU A 338 0.91 27.18 5.20
N ILE A 339 1.96 27.93 5.52
CA ILE A 339 3.27 27.79 4.88
C ILE A 339 4.01 26.66 5.61
N LEU A 340 4.41 25.63 4.88
CA LEU A 340 5.26 24.59 5.45
C LEU A 340 6.71 25.05 5.48
N ASN A 341 7.41 24.73 6.57
CA ASN A 341 8.82 25.07 6.79
C ASN A 341 9.15 26.56 6.49
N PRO A 342 8.49 27.53 7.15
CA PRO A 342 8.67 28.97 6.85
C PRO A 342 10.03 29.54 7.31
N ASN A 343 10.77 28.86 8.18
CA ASN A 343 12.03 29.32 8.78
C ASN A 343 13.23 28.40 8.46
N ALA A 344 13.12 27.52 7.45
CA ALA A 344 14.15 26.53 7.11
C ALA A 344 14.55 25.55 8.25
N ASP A 345 13.72 25.41 9.30
CA ASP A 345 13.94 24.50 10.43
C ASP A 345 14.08 23.03 10.01
N LYS A 346 13.49 22.66 8.86
CA LYS A 346 13.59 21.32 8.25
C LYS A 346 14.52 21.27 7.05
N GLY A 347 15.48 22.19 6.94
CA GLY A 347 16.30 22.30 5.73
C GLY A 347 15.46 22.78 4.55
N LEU A 348 15.55 22.08 3.41
CA LEU A 348 14.76 22.36 2.20
C LEU A 348 13.45 21.53 2.12
N ASP A 349 13.18 20.68 3.11
CA ASP A 349 11.96 19.86 3.09
C ASP A 349 10.71 20.75 3.04
N ASP A 350 9.63 20.22 2.44
CA ASP A 350 8.37 20.92 2.18
C ASP A 350 8.43 22.05 1.10
N TRP A 351 9.57 22.26 0.46
CA TRP A 351 9.75 23.18 -0.67
C TRP A 351 10.20 22.46 -1.95
N THR A 352 9.70 22.91 -3.10
CA THR A 352 10.24 22.50 -4.41
C THR A 352 11.38 23.46 -4.77
N THR A 353 12.60 22.95 -4.84
CA THR A 353 13.79 23.81 -5.01
C THR A 353 14.66 23.42 -6.20
N SER A 354 15.32 24.41 -6.81
CA SER A 354 16.47 24.23 -7.69
C SER A 354 17.61 25.16 -7.25
N SER A 355 18.83 24.65 -7.18
CA SER A 355 20.02 25.40 -6.77
C SER A 355 19.87 26.17 -5.44
N CYS A 356 19.23 25.53 -4.45
CA CYS A 356 19.06 26.08 -3.10
C CYS A 356 19.79 25.22 -2.06
N SER A 357 20.07 25.80 -0.90
CA SER A 357 20.57 25.12 0.29
C SER A 357 20.14 25.88 1.54
N THR A 358 20.68 25.54 2.71
CA THR A 358 20.44 26.28 3.95
C THR A 358 21.75 26.70 4.59
N SER A 359 21.71 27.78 5.36
CA SER A 359 22.83 28.27 6.17
C SER A 359 22.29 28.77 7.50
N SER A 360 23.16 28.97 8.49
CA SER A 360 22.77 29.51 9.80
C SER A 360 23.74 30.57 10.33
N SER A 361 24.78 30.91 9.57
CA SER A 361 25.69 32.00 9.88
C SER A 361 25.09 33.33 9.43
N GLU A 362 25.26 34.42 10.18
CA GLU A 362 24.79 35.75 9.75
C GLU A 362 23.26 35.87 9.61
N HIS A 363 22.51 35.19 10.48
CA HIS A 363 21.04 35.32 10.55
C HIS A 363 20.62 36.72 11.06
N TRP A 364 19.47 37.22 10.60
CA TRP A 364 18.99 38.59 10.89
C TRP A 364 18.77 38.86 12.40
N SER A 365 18.41 37.83 13.16
CA SER A 365 18.22 37.92 14.62
C SER A 365 19.52 38.04 15.42
N GLY A 366 20.68 37.75 14.80
CA GLY A 366 21.97 37.64 15.48
C GLY A 366 22.24 36.27 16.13
N GLU A 367 21.24 35.37 16.18
CA GLU A 367 21.37 34.00 16.68
C GLU A 367 21.80 33.03 15.55
N SER A 368 22.18 31.79 15.89
CA SER A 368 22.52 30.77 14.89
C SER A 368 21.30 29.93 14.49
N ASN A 369 20.35 30.57 13.81
CA ASN A 369 19.15 29.92 13.29
C ASN A 369 19.29 29.63 11.78
N PRO A 370 18.70 28.53 11.27
CA PRO A 370 18.73 28.22 9.85
C PRO A 370 17.94 29.26 9.03
N TYR A 371 18.36 29.46 7.78
CA TYR A 371 17.66 30.24 6.76
C TYR A 371 17.97 29.66 5.37
N PHE A 372 17.13 29.99 4.39
CA PHE A 372 17.28 29.50 3.02
C PHE A 372 18.35 30.29 2.25
N THR A 373 19.12 29.57 1.46
CA THR A 373 20.11 30.13 0.55
C THR A 373 19.80 29.72 -0.89
N MET A 374 19.89 30.68 -1.80
CA MET A 374 19.63 30.51 -3.22
C MET A 374 20.91 30.85 -4.00
N GLY A 375 21.26 29.96 -4.92
CA GLY A 375 22.45 30.07 -5.75
C GLY A 375 23.70 29.47 -5.12
N TYR A 376 24.74 29.31 -5.95
CA TYR A 376 26.04 28.83 -5.52
C TYR A 376 27.07 29.94 -5.65
N SER A 377 27.61 30.38 -4.52
CA SER A 377 28.60 31.48 -4.47
C SER A 377 29.84 31.19 -5.33
N SER A 378 30.24 29.93 -5.52
CA SER A 378 31.41 29.59 -6.34
C SER A 378 31.16 29.59 -7.86
N SER A 379 29.90 29.67 -8.33
CA SER A 379 29.59 29.63 -9.77
C SER A 379 29.73 31.00 -10.42
N SER A 380 30.17 31.06 -11.68
CA SER A 380 30.24 32.30 -12.48
C SER A 380 28.88 32.82 -12.94
N SER A 381 27.85 31.97 -12.90
CA SER A 381 26.44 32.34 -13.07
C SER A 381 25.53 31.26 -12.49
N TRP A 382 24.35 31.62 -12.03
CA TRP A 382 23.38 30.66 -11.52
C TRP A 382 21.95 31.18 -11.64
N THR A 383 21.02 30.24 -11.70
CA THR A 383 19.59 30.46 -11.47
C THR A 383 19.15 29.50 -10.37
N ALA A 384 18.28 29.98 -9.50
CA ALA A 384 17.74 29.23 -8.38
C ALA A 384 16.25 29.53 -8.25
N THR A 385 15.48 28.50 -7.93
CA THR A 385 14.04 28.62 -7.69
C THR A 385 13.66 27.92 -6.41
N MET A 386 12.68 28.47 -5.70
CA MET A 386 12.07 27.83 -4.55
C MET A 386 10.59 28.14 -4.54
N SER A 387 9.75 27.11 -4.52
CA SER A 387 8.30 27.28 -4.58
C SER A 387 7.54 26.33 -3.67
N GLN A 388 6.36 26.76 -3.26
CA GLN A 388 5.41 25.95 -2.52
C GLN A 388 4.00 26.25 -3.00
N ASP A 389 3.24 25.20 -3.27
CA ASP A 389 1.81 25.32 -3.54
C ASP A 389 1.05 25.62 -2.25
N MET A 390 0.08 26.51 -2.36
CA MET A 390 -0.73 27.01 -1.28
C MET A 390 -2.19 26.61 -1.52
N PRO A 391 -2.93 26.27 -0.45
CA PRO A 391 -4.36 26.03 -0.58
C PRO A 391 -5.07 27.30 -1.05
N ALA A 392 -6.28 27.13 -1.59
CA ALA A 392 -7.14 28.25 -1.89
C ALA A 392 -7.34 29.13 -0.65
N LEU A 393 -7.35 30.45 -0.85
CA LEU A 393 -7.73 31.41 0.17
C LEU A 393 -9.01 32.11 -0.27
N PRO A 394 -9.94 32.42 0.65
CA PRO A 394 -11.11 33.20 0.34
C PRO A 394 -10.82 34.53 -0.34
N THR A 395 -11.85 35.10 -0.96
CA THR A 395 -11.79 36.48 -1.44
C THR A 395 -11.46 37.42 -0.28
N GLY A 396 -10.36 38.16 -0.39
CA GLY A 396 -9.88 39.04 0.68
C GLY A 396 -8.44 39.49 0.44
N LEU A 397 -7.97 40.42 1.27
CA LEU A 397 -6.59 40.92 1.21
C LEU A 397 -5.70 40.10 2.16
N TYR A 398 -4.53 39.73 1.65
CA TYR A 398 -3.52 38.97 2.37
C TYR A 398 -2.16 39.61 2.20
N SER A 399 -1.29 39.39 3.18
CA SER A 399 0.09 39.85 3.14
C SER A 399 1.04 38.69 3.41
N LEU A 400 1.99 38.48 2.50
CA LEU A 400 3.18 37.66 2.75
C LEU A 400 4.32 38.59 3.20
N THR A 401 4.80 38.40 4.43
CA THR A 401 5.99 39.07 4.96
C THR A 401 7.13 38.07 5.07
N PHE A 402 8.35 38.49 4.78
CA PHE A 402 9.54 37.66 4.89
C PHE A 402 10.79 38.53 5.01
N TYR A 403 11.87 37.97 5.54
CA TYR A 403 13.19 38.59 5.52
C TYR A 403 13.97 38.13 4.29
N ALA A 404 14.66 39.05 3.63
CA ALA A 404 15.57 38.69 2.54
C ALA A 404 16.78 39.62 2.43
N ARG A 405 17.82 39.12 1.76
CA ARG A 405 19.00 39.87 1.34
C ARG A 405 19.62 39.23 0.10
N ALA A 406 20.29 40.03 -0.72
CA ALA A 406 20.99 39.54 -1.90
C ALA A 406 22.25 40.37 -2.16
N SER A 407 23.26 39.74 -2.74
CA SER A 407 24.49 40.40 -3.20
C SER A 407 24.20 41.39 -4.34
N ALA A 408 25.12 42.32 -4.59
CA ALA A 408 24.87 43.48 -5.48
C ALA A 408 24.46 43.10 -6.92
N ASP A 409 24.98 41.99 -7.44
CA ASP A 409 24.70 41.53 -8.80
C ASP A 409 23.70 40.36 -8.83
N ALA A 410 23.08 40.03 -7.69
CA ALA A 410 22.00 39.06 -7.63
C ALA A 410 20.65 39.75 -7.82
N THR A 411 19.81 39.14 -8.64
CA THR A 411 18.40 39.49 -8.82
C THR A 411 17.56 38.50 -8.05
N VAL A 412 16.54 38.99 -7.36
CA VAL A 412 15.60 38.14 -6.60
C VAL A 412 14.19 38.67 -6.83
N SER A 413 13.34 37.85 -7.42
CA SER A 413 11.91 38.12 -7.57
C SER A 413 11.10 37.18 -6.70
N VAL A 414 10.10 37.74 -6.03
CA VAL A 414 9.19 36.98 -5.19
C VAL A 414 7.78 37.19 -5.70
N THR A 415 7.14 36.09 -6.07
CA THR A 415 5.79 36.05 -6.65
C THR A 415 4.84 35.32 -5.71
N VAL A 416 3.69 35.92 -5.46
CA VAL A 416 2.58 35.32 -4.68
C VAL A 416 1.29 35.59 -5.42
N GLY A 417 0.60 34.53 -5.84
CA GLY A 417 -0.57 34.67 -6.70
C GLY A 417 -0.23 35.41 -8.00
N ASN A 418 -0.83 36.58 -8.22
CA ASN A 418 -0.60 37.42 -9.39
C ASN A 418 0.32 38.64 -9.13
N LYS A 419 0.96 38.72 -7.95
CA LYS A 419 1.82 39.84 -7.56
C LYS A 419 3.27 39.41 -7.52
N THR A 420 4.16 40.27 -8.01
CA THR A 420 5.60 40.07 -7.96
C THR A 420 6.29 41.32 -7.42
N ILE A 421 7.24 41.16 -6.50
CA ILE A 421 8.15 42.22 -6.08
C ILE A 421 9.60 41.84 -6.36
N GLN A 422 10.48 42.85 -6.38
CA GLN A 422 11.91 42.66 -6.49
C GLN A 422 12.58 42.93 -5.15
N VAL A 423 13.45 42.02 -4.72
CA VAL A 423 14.34 42.20 -3.58
C VAL A 423 15.67 42.78 -4.12
N PRO A 424 16.06 44.00 -3.73
CA PRO A 424 17.25 44.65 -4.28
C PRO A 424 18.54 44.01 -3.75
N GLY A 425 19.42 43.64 -4.67
CA GLY A 425 20.79 43.23 -4.38
C GLY A 425 21.65 44.42 -3.96
N ILE A 426 21.88 44.59 -2.66
CA ILE A 426 22.79 45.65 -2.14
C ILE A 426 23.86 45.08 -1.19
N GLY A 427 23.99 43.76 -1.14
CA GLY A 427 24.92 43.04 -0.28
C GLY A 427 24.64 43.24 1.21
N ASN A 428 25.71 43.36 2.00
CA ASN A 428 25.65 43.45 3.46
C ASN A 428 25.35 44.88 3.97
N THR A 429 24.89 45.79 3.12
CA THR A 429 24.67 47.20 3.47
C THR A 429 23.18 47.50 3.66
N GLY A 430 22.84 48.32 4.66
CA GLY A 430 21.46 48.64 5.02
C GLY A 430 20.73 47.52 5.80
N GLY A 431 19.58 47.83 6.40
CA GLY A 431 18.75 46.83 7.10
C GLY A 431 19.24 46.43 8.50
N GLU A 432 18.72 45.29 8.99
CA GLU A 432 19.16 44.60 10.21
C GLU A 432 20.41 43.75 9.90
N GLY A 433 21.15 43.31 10.93
CA GLY A 433 22.51 42.77 10.84
C GLY A 433 22.82 41.96 9.57
N PHE A 434 23.97 42.22 8.93
CA PHE A 434 24.42 41.58 7.68
C PHE A 434 23.56 41.84 6.42
N GLY A 435 22.77 42.92 6.37
CA GLY A 435 22.07 43.34 5.14
C GLY A 435 20.62 42.86 5.00
N TRP A 436 20.13 42.11 5.98
CA TRP A 436 18.78 41.56 6.00
C TRP A 436 17.72 42.65 6.19
N ARG A 437 16.57 42.50 5.53
CA ARG A 437 15.43 43.39 5.78
C ARG A 437 14.10 42.68 5.53
N PRO A 438 13.02 43.14 6.16
CA PRO A 438 11.69 42.63 5.88
C PRO A 438 11.17 43.18 4.54
N PHE A 439 10.42 42.34 3.85
CA PHE A 439 9.64 42.66 2.67
C PHE A 439 8.19 42.26 2.90
N THR A 440 7.26 42.90 2.20
CA THR A 440 5.84 42.56 2.27
C THR A 440 5.23 42.61 0.88
N ILE A 441 4.47 41.58 0.55
CA ILE A 441 3.69 41.49 -0.68
C ILE A 441 2.23 41.39 -0.30
N SER A 442 1.45 42.41 -0.64
CA SER A 442 0.00 42.39 -0.49
C SER A 442 -0.65 41.85 -1.76
N PHE A 443 -1.52 40.85 -1.62
CA PHE A 443 -2.20 40.16 -2.72
C PHE A 443 -3.65 39.81 -2.35
N GLU A 444 -4.47 39.55 -3.36
CA GLU A 444 -5.87 39.17 -3.18
C GLU A 444 -6.04 37.66 -3.31
N GLY A 445 -6.74 37.05 -2.35
CA GLY A 445 -7.30 35.71 -2.51
C GLY A 445 -8.54 35.77 -3.40
N ASN A 446 -8.86 34.66 -4.06
CA ASN A 446 -9.96 34.57 -5.03
C ASN A 446 -10.66 33.19 -5.02
N GLY A 447 -10.49 32.44 -3.94
CA GLY A 447 -11.01 31.08 -3.79
C GLY A 447 -10.28 30.02 -4.62
N GLN A 448 -9.16 30.35 -5.27
CA GLN A 448 -8.34 29.39 -6.01
C GLN A 448 -6.99 29.14 -5.32
N PRO A 449 -6.43 27.91 -5.43
CA PRO A 449 -5.05 27.64 -5.04
C PRO A 449 -4.07 28.57 -5.76
N PHE A 450 -2.97 28.90 -5.09
CA PHE A 450 -1.91 29.74 -5.61
C PHE A 450 -0.55 29.17 -5.21
N SER A 451 0.54 29.76 -5.67
CA SER A 451 1.89 29.36 -5.25
C SER A 451 2.64 30.56 -4.71
N ILE A 452 3.55 30.30 -3.77
CA ILE A 452 4.63 31.21 -3.41
C ILE A 452 5.84 30.76 -4.24
N LEU A 453 6.46 31.69 -4.97
CA LEU A 453 7.61 31.44 -5.83
C LEU A 453 8.70 32.48 -5.56
N PHE A 454 9.88 32.00 -5.22
CA PHE A 454 11.11 32.78 -5.17
C PHE A 454 11.98 32.37 -6.36
N GLU A 455 12.44 33.35 -7.13
CA GLU A 455 13.37 33.16 -8.21
C GLU A 455 14.55 34.07 -7.98
N ALA A 456 15.76 33.52 -8.10
CA ALA A 456 16.98 34.29 -7.95
C ALA A 456 17.96 33.93 -9.07
N SER A 457 18.72 34.93 -9.53
CA SER A 457 19.76 34.69 -10.52
C SER A 457 20.92 35.66 -10.38
N ALA A 458 22.10 35.23 -10.79
CA ALA A 458 23.27 36.08 -10.88
C ALA A 458 24.12 35.72 -12.12
N THR A 459 24.77 36.73 -12.68
CA THR A 459 25.66 36.60 -13.86
C THR A 459 27.13 36.85 -13.52
N SER A 460 27.47 36.97 -12.24
CA SER A 460 28.83 37.13 -11.73
C SER A 460 29.12 36.10 -10.63
N SER A 461 30.41 35.87 -10.35
CA SER A 461 30.83 34.96 -9.29
C SER A 461 30.67 35.56 -7.89
N ASN A 462 30.63 34.70 -6.88
CA ASN A 462 30.51 35.05 -5.46
C ASN A 462 29.22 35.80 -5.11
N GLN A 463 28.16 35.55 -5.88
CA GLN A 463 26.82 36.10 -5.63
C GLN A 463 25.94 35.12 -4.86
N TRP A 464 25.04 35.67 -4.05
CA TRP A 464 24.16 34.91 -3.16
C TRP A 464 22.84 35.66 -2.95
N ALA A 465 21.79 34.90 -2.67
CA ALA A 465 20.51 35.41 -2.20
C ALA A 465 20.03 34.57 -1.02
N HIS A 466 19.50 35.22 0.01
CA HIS A 466 19.02 34.56 1.21
C HIS A 466 17.61 35.07 1.55
N LEU A 467 16.79 34.18 2.10
CA LEU A 467 15.43 34.49 2.54
C LEU A 467 15.09 33.67 3.79
N ASP A 468 14.18 34.18 4.60
CA ASP A 468 13.79 33.56 5.87
C ASP A 468 12.47 34.14 6.43
N ALA A 469 11.95 33.52 7.48
CA ALA A 469 10.90 34.04 8.35
C ALA A 469 9.62 34.41 7.60
N LEU A 470 9.14 33.50 6.75
CA LEU A 470 7.90 33.71 5.99
C LEU A 470 6.70 33.73 6.94
N THR A 471 5.87 34.76 6.82
CA THR A 471 4.65 34.97 7.59
C THR A 471 3.52 35.29 6.64
N LEU A 472 2.38 34.61 6.79
CA LEU A 472 1.17 34.88 6.00
C LEU A 472 0.06 35.37 6.92
N THR A 473 -0.49 36.53 6.64
CA THR A 473 -1.64 37.07 7.38
C THR A 473 -2.76 37.46 6.43
N THR A 474 -4.00 37.39 6.92
CA THR A 474 -5.11 38.12 6.30
C THR A 474 -5.19 39.50 6.94
N THR A 475 -5.51 40.51 6.13
CA THR A 475 -5.72 41.88 6.59
C THR A 475 -7.12 42.28 6.17
N ILE A 476 -7.97 42.64 7.12
CA ILE A 476 -9.21 43.32 6.77
C ILE A 476 -8.86 44.78 6.48
N GLU A 477 -9.24 45.29 5.29
CA GLU A 477 -9.48 46.72 5.17
C GLU A 477 -10.60 47.05 6.15
N ASP A 478 -10.22 47.56 7.33
CA ASP A 478 -11.18 48.17 8.23
C ASP A 478 -11.73 49.39 7.49
N GLU A 479 -12.83 49.20 6.75
CA GLU A 479 -13.57 50.25 6.04
C GLU A 479 -13.89 51.42 6.98
N THR A 480 -13.86 51.18 8.30
CA THR A 480 -14.05 52.19 9.34
C THR A 480 -12.85 53.12 9.57
N THR A 481 -11.65 52.84 9.04
CA THR A 481 -10.44 53.67 9.25
C THR A 481 -9.80 54.27 8.00
N GLY A 482 -9.97 53.64 6.83
CA GLY A 482 -9.35 54.11 5.60
C GLY A 482 -7.82 54.12 5.61
N ILE A 483 -7.17 53.30 6.46
CA ILE A 483 -5.71 53.21 6.53
C ILE A 483 -5.24 52.03 5.66
N SER A 484 -4.64 52.33 4.52
CA SER A 484 -3.88 51.38 3.70
C SER A 484 -2.37 51.68 3.81
N ASN A 485 -1.52 50.65 3.70
CA ASN A 485 -0.05 50.76 3.70
C ASN A 485 0.63 51.21 5.02
N ALA A 486 0.06 50.89 6.18
CA ALA A 486 0.76 51.13 7.44
C ALA A 486 1.88 50.09 7.66
N ILE A 487 3.13 50.51 7.47
CA ILE A 487 4.31 49.71 7.85
C ILE A 487 4.42 49.72 9.38
N VAL A 488 4.23 48.57 10.01
CA VAL A 488 4.45 48.41 11.45
C VAL A 488 5.96 48.27 11.71
N GLU A 489 6.61 49.38 12.06
CA GLU A 489 7.95 49.33 12.67
C GLU A 489 7.86 49.03 14.17
N LYS A 490 8.96 48.53 14.74
CA LYS A 490 9.08 48.12 16.15
C LYS A 490 8.52 49.18 17.10
N LYS A 491 7.75 48.71 18.11
CA LYS A 491 7.17 49.50 19.19
C LYS A 491 8.20 50.46 19.82
N SER A 492 8.07 51.74 19.51
CA SER A 492 8.75 52.84 20.19
C SER A 492 7.70 53.60 20.97
N ALA A 493 7.86 53.64 22.30
CA ALA A 493 6.89 54.22 23.23
C ALA A 493 6.53 55.68 22.92
N ASP A 494 7.39 56.38 22.17
CA ASP A 494 7.36 57.84 22.01
C ASP A 494 6.90 58.32 20.63
N ASN A 495 6.61 57.42 19.68
CA ASN A 495 6.22 57.83 18.33
C ASN A 495 4.69 58.06 18.21
N TRP A 496 4.31 59.19 17.61
CA TRP A 496 2.92 59.52 17.28
C TRP A 496 2.74 59.61 15.77
N TYR A 497 1.59 59.16 15.29
CA TYR A 497 1.23 59.22 13.88
C TYR A 497 -0.16 59.81 13.71
N THR A 498 -0.32 60.56 12.63
CA THR A 498 -1.63 60.95 12.11
C THR A 498 -2.33 59.74 11.48
N LEU A 499 -3.64 59.83 11.24
CA LEU A 499 -4.39 58.75 10.58
C LEU A 499 -3.91 58.46 9.16
N ASP A 500 -3.31 59.43 8.47
CA ASP A 500 -2.64 59.29 7.17
C ASP A 500 -1.19 58.74 7.28
N GLY A 501 -0.78 58.24 8.45
CA GLY A 501 0.51 57.57 8.64
C GLY A 501 1.71 58.51 8.75
N LYS A 502 1.51 59.83 8.73
CA LYS A 502 2.59 60.80 8.91
C LYS A 502 3.03 60.88 10.37
N LYS A 503 4.32 60.62 10.62
CA LYS A 503 4.94 60.74 11.94
C LYS A 503 4.90 62.19 12.43
N VAL A 504 4.53 62.38 13.69
CA VAL A 504 4.53 63.66 14.43
C VAL A 504 5.26 63.49 15.76
N ALA A 505 5.87 64.56 16.26
CA ALA A 505 6.63 64.51 17.52
C ALA A 505 5.73 64.28 18.74
N GLN A 506 4.57 64.96 18.79
CA GLN A 506 3.48 64.77 19.74
C GLN A 506 2.25 65.56 19.23
N PRO A 507 1.01 65.11 19.47
CA PRO A 507 -0.18 65.85 19.05
C PRO A 507 -0.28 67.23 19.70
N SER A 508 -0.28 68.29 18.89
CA SER A 508 -0.47 69.68 19.34
C SER A 508 -1.84 70.25 18.97
N LYS A 509 -2.68 69.45 18.28
CA LYS A 509 -4.03 69.83 17.84
C LYS A 509 -5.01 68.75 18.27
N LYS A 510 -6.28 69.14 18.43
CA LYS A 510 -7.38 68.20 18.63
C LYS A 510 -7.51 67.29 17.42
N GLY A 511 -7.69 65.99 17.65
CA GLY A 511 -7.76 65.01 16.57
C GLY A 511 -7.55 63.59 17.06
N ILE A 512 -7.63 62.66 16.11
CA ILE A 512 -7.37 61.23 16.32
C ILE A 512 -5.95 60.94 15.84
N TYR A 513 -5.16 60.27 16.67
CA TYR A 513 -3.79 59.90 16.41
C TYR A 513 -3.56 58.42 16.72
N ILE A 514 -2.52 57.83 16.13
CA ILE A 514 -2.05 56.50 16.49
C ILE A 514 -0.81 56.65 17.38
N ASN A 515 -0.85 56.07 18.58
CA ASN A 515 0.30 55.95 19.47
C ASN A 515 0.40 54.51 19.98
N ASN A 516 1.55 53.88 19.80
CA ASN A 516 1.77 52.48 20.20
C ASN A 516 0.69 51.52 19.63
N GLY A 517 0.23 51.75 18.39
CA GLY A 517 -0.83 50.96 17.74
C GLY A 517 -2.25 51.25 18.21
N ASN A 518 -2.44 52.12 19.21
CA ASN A 518 -3.76 52.48 19.72
C ASN A 518 -4.25 53.80 19.11
N LYS A 519 -5.55 53.87 18.79
CA LYS A 519 -6.23 55.13 18.47
C LYS A 519 -6.38 55.96 19.74
N VAL A 520 -5.75 57.14 19.76
CA VAL A 520 -5.80 58.08 20.87
C VAL A 520 -6.51 59.36 20.41
N ILE A 521 -7.54 59.76 21.15
CA ILE A 521 -8.28 61.00 20.89
C ILE A 521 -7.72 62.12 21.76
N ILE A 522 -7.20 63.16 21.12
CA ILE A 522 -6.72 64.37 21.78
C ILE A 522 -7.86 65.39 21.72
N LYS A 523 -8.44 65.68 22.89
CA LYS A 523 -9.66 66.50 23.05
C LYS A 523 -9.39 67.97 23.27
#